data_AF-A0A7X3RNU2-F1
#
_entry.id   AF-A0A7X3RNU2-F1
#
_cell.length_a   1.000
_cell.length_b   1.000
_cell.length_c   1.000
_cell.angle_alpha   90.00
_cell.angle_beta   90.00
_cell.angle_gamma   90.00
#
_symmetry.space_group_name_H-M   'P 1'
#
loop_
_entity.id
_entity.type
_entity.pdbx_description
1 polymer ?
#
loop_
_entity_poly.entity_id
_entity_poly.type
_entity_poly.pdbx_seq_one_letter_code
_entity_poly.pdbx_strand_id
1 'polypeptide(L)' 'MALTAQEIFVETVQSLPPDEQFRLAALILQELSRSGVMVVDRRDTWSEQDKKDLTTASLKYAATLYPEGEDLV' A
#
# COMPACT_ATOMS: atom_id res chain seq x y z
N MET A 1 2.84 6.56 -28.95
CA MET A 1 3.49 6.38 -27.63
C MET A 1 2.57 7.01 -26.61
N ALA A 2 2.18 6.29 -25.56
CA ALA A 2 1.35 6.87 -24.51
C ALA A 2 2.22 7.82 -23.68
N LEU A 3 1.78 9.07 -23.49
CA LEU A 3 2.40 9.98 -22.54
C LEU A 3 2.34 9.35 -21.16
N THR A 4 3.47 9.34 -20.46
CA THR A 4 3.52 8.83 -19.09
C THR A 4 2.77 9.80 -18.17
N ALA A 5 2.18 9.29 -17.08
CA ALA A 5 1.48 10.13 -16.11
C ALA A 5 2.38 11.26 -15.55
N GLN A 6 3.69 11.03 -15.53
CA GLN A 6 4.67 11.99 -15.06
C GLN A 6 4.90 13.15 -16.05
N GLU A 7 4.93 12.87 -17.35
CA GLU A 7 5.00 13.92 -18.38
C GLU A 7 3.75 14.82 -18.35
N ILE A 8 2.56 14.23 -18.21
CA ILE A 8 1.30 14.98 -18.08
C ILE A 8 1.30 15.87 -16.81
N PHE A 9 1.83 15.34 -15.70
CA PHE A 9 1.94 16.11 -14.46
C PHE A 9 2.83 17.34 -14.64
N VAL A 10 4.00 17.18 -15.27
CA VAL A 10 4.96 18.26 -15.48
C VAL A 10 4.44 19.29 -16.49
N GLU A 11 3.87 18.85 -17.61
CA GLU A 11 3.43 19.76 -18.67
C GLU A 11 2.12 20.50 -18.31
N THR A 12 1.18 19.81 -17.67
CA THR A 12 -0.20 20.31 -17.52
C THR A 12 -0.56 20.63 -16.08
N VAL A 13 -0.16 19.80 -15.11
CA VAL A 13 -0.59 19.98 -13.71
C VAL A 13 0.29 20.99 -12.99
N GLN A 14 1.60 20.98 -13.22
CA GLN A 14 2.54 21.88 -12.56
C GLN A 14 2.35 23.35 -12.96
N SER A 15 1.79 23.61 -14.15
CA SER A 15 1.48 24.96 -14.65
C SER A 15 0.18 25.54 -14.08
N LEU A 16 -0.65 24.72 -13.43
CA LEU A 16 -1.87 25.18 -12.75
C LEU A 16 -1.53 25.89 -11.43
N PRO A 17 -2.34 26.86 -11.00
CA PRO A 17 -2.20 27.42 -9.66
C PRO A 17 -2.47 26.34 -8.59
N PRO A 18 -1.89 26.48 -7.39
CA PRO A 18 -1.92 25.42 -6.37
C PRO A 18 -3.32 24.95 -5.99
N ASP A 19 -4.31 25.84 -5.99
CA ASP A 19 -5.70 25.52 -5.69
C ASP A 19 -6.35 24.61 -6.75
N GLU A 20 -6.05 24.84 -8.02
CA GLU A 20 -6.50 24.00 -9.13
C GLU A 20 -5.75 22.65 -9.16
N GLN A 21 -4.48 22.61 -8.77
CA GLN A 21 -3.75 21.35 -8.57
C GLN A 21 -4.42 20.48 -7.50
N PHE A 22 -4.80 21.08 -6.37
CA PHE A 22 -5.54 20.38 -5.32
C PHE A 22 -6.93 19.93 -5.77
N ARG A 23 -7.67 20.76 -6.52
CA ARG A 23 -8.96 20.34 -7.10
C ARG A 23 -8.80 19.16 -8.05
N LEU A 24 -7.79 19.20 -8.92
CA LEU A 24 -7.53 18.12 -9.86
C LEU A 24 -7.16 16.82 -9.13
N ALA A 25 -6.31 16.89 -8.10
CA ALA A 25 -6.01 15.75 -7.24
C ALA A 25 -7.28 15.18 -6.58
N ALA A 26 -8.18 16.03 -6.08
CA ALA A 26 -9.44 15.60 -5.50
C ALA A 26 -10.38 14.92 -6.52
N LEU A 27 -10.44 15.42 -7.76
CA LEU A 27 -11.20 14.81 -8.85
C LEU A 27 -10.64 13.44 -9.25
N ILE A 28 -9.32 13.32 -9.36
CA ILE A 28 -8.64 12.05 -9.65
C ILE A 28 -8.94 11.04 -8.54
N LEU A 29 -8.81 11.44 -7.26
CA LEU A 29 -9.09 10.56 -6.13
C LEU A 29 -10.56 10.13 -6.07
N GLN A 30 -11.51 11.03 -6.36
CA GLN A 30 -12.92 10.68 -6.47
C GLN A 30 -13.18 9.68 -7.60
N GLU A 31 -12.58 9.88 -8.77
CA GLU A 31 -12.72 8.97 -9.89
C GLU A 31 -12.12 7.59 -9.59
N LEU A 32 -10.94 7.55 -8.98
CA LEU A 32 -10.31 6.29 -8.53
C LEU A 32 -11.18 5.56 -7.51
N SER A 33 -11.81 6.27 -6.58
CA SER A 33 -12.74 5.66 -5.62
C SER A 33 -14.01 5.09 -6.29
N ARG A 34 -14.45 5.69 -7.40
CA ARG A 34 -15.67 5.29 -8.14
C ARG A 34 -15.42 4.19 -9.16
N SER A 35 -14.25 4.20 -9.80
CA SER A 35 -13.86 3.25 -10.84
C SER A 35 -13.76 1.80 -10.35
N GLY A 36 -13.90 1.55 -9.05
CA GLY A 36 -13.92 0.20 -8.49
C GLY A 36 -12.61 -0.54 -8.71
N VAL A 37 -11.53 0.18 -9.06
CA VAL A 37 -10.17 -0.35 -9.07
C VAL A 37 -9.88 -0.80 -7.65
N MET A 38 -10.01 -2.10 -7.42
CA MET A 38 -9.57 -2.73 -6.18
C MET A 38 -8.05 -2.57 -6.13
N VAL A 39 -7.59 -1.43 -5.61
CA VAL A 39 -6.18 -1.23 -5.23
C VAL A 39 -5.79 -2.28 -4.17
N VAL A 40 -6.77 -2.72 -3.39
CA VAL A 40 -6.66 -3.87 -2.50
C VAL A 40 -7.15 -5.11 -3.25
N ASP A 41 -6.21 -5.91 -3.74
CA ASP A 41 -6.50 -7.23 -4.31
C ASP A 41 -7.04 -8.15 -3.21
N ARG A 42 -8.37 -8.20 -3.08
CA ARG A 42 -9.04 -9.12 -2.17
C ARG A 42 -8.98 -10.52 -2.76
N ARG A 43 -8.05 -11.31 -2.26
CA ARG A 43 -7.97 -12.75 -2.52
C ARG A 43 -8.43 -13.50 -1.28
N ASP A 44 -9.21 -14.56 -1.49
CA ASP A 44 -9.58 -15.50 -0.42
C ASP A 44 -8.40 -16.39 0.00
N THR A 45 -7.25 -16.27 -0.68
CA THR A 45 -6.02 -17.02 -0.42
C THR A 45 -4.91 -16.07 -0.01
N TRP A 46 -4.24 -16.38 1.10
CA TRP A 46 -3.02 -15.68 1.52
C TRP A 46 -1.90 -15.89 0.52
N SER A 47 -1.16 -14.81 0.23
CA SER A 47 0.08 -14.90 -0.54
C SER A 47 1.17 -15.58 0.27
N GLU A 48 2.22 -16.06 -0.39
CA GLU A 48 3.40 -16.60 0.28
C GLU A 48 4.08 -15.56 1.18
N GLN A 49 4.01 -14.28 0.79
CA GLN A 49 4.52 -13.18 1.60
C GLN A 49 3.73 -13.04 2.90
N ASP A 50 2.39 -13.09 2.83
CA ASP A 50 1.52 -13.03 4.02
C ASP A 50 1.82 -14.18 5.00
N LYS A 51 2.02 -15.39 4.47
CA LYS A 51 2.36 -16.57 5.28
C LYS A 51 3.71 -16.41 5.98
N LYS A 52 4.72 -15.89 5.27
CA LYS A 52 6.06 -15.64 5.81
C LYS A 52 6.04 -14.58 6.90
N ASP A 53 5.30 -13.50 6.68
CA ASP A 53 5.18 -12.40 7.63
C ASP A 53 4.45 -12.86 8.89
N LEU A 54 3.37 -13.63 8.75
CA LEU A 54 2.68 -14.24 9.88
C LEU A 54 3.58 -15.21 10.66
N THR A 55 4.33 -16.06 9.96
CA THR A 55 5.25 -17.02 10.60
C THR A 55 6.31 -16.28 11.41
N THR A 56 6.89 -15.22 10.83
CA THR A 56 7.91 -14.39 11.49
C THR A 56 7.33 -13.69 12.71
N ALA A 57 6.13 -13.12 12.61
CA ALA A 57 5.45 -12.48 13.72
C ALA A 57 5.13 -13.48 14.84
N SER A 58 4.66 -14.67 14.48
CA SER A 58 4.34 -15.74 15.43
C SER A 58 5.59 -16.24 16.16
N LEU A 59 6.71 -16.42 15.46
CA LEU A 59 7.98 -16.82 16.07
C LEU A 59 8.52 -15.74 17.02
N LYS A 60 8.47 -14.47 16.62
CA LYS A 60 8.85 -13.36 17.50
C LYS A 60 8.00 -13.33 18.76
N TYR A 61 6.69 -13.51 18.62
CA TYR A 61 5.79 -13.57 19.75
C TYR A 61 6.07 -14.78 20.65
N ALA A 62 6.29 -15.96 20.07
CA ALA A 62 6.67 -17.15 20.82
C ALA A 62 7.97 -16.94 21.60
N ALA A 63 8.98 -16.28 21.00
CA ALA A 63 10.22 -15.94 21.67
C ALA A 63 10.04 -14.93 22.83
N THR A 64 9.00 -14.09 22.80
CA THR A 64 8.66 -13.24 23.96
C THR A 64 7.97 -13.99 25.08
N LEU A 65 7.24 -15.07 24.77
CA LEU A 65 6.54 -15.90 25.76
C LEU A 65 7.47 -16.95 26.38
N TYR A 66 8.38 -17.49 25.58
CA TYR A 66 9.36 -18.49 25.96
C TYR A 66 10.76 -17.95 25.63
N PRO A 67 11.30 -17.03 26.43
CA PRO A 67 12.70 -16.65 26.29
C PRO A 67 13.54 -17.92 26.48
N GLU A 68 14.50 -18.19 25.58
CA GLU A 68 15.36 -19.39 25.58
C GLU A 68 16.35 -19.45 26.77
N GLY A 69 15.91 -19.06 27.97
CA GLY A 69 16.70 -19.00 29.20
C GLY A 69 15.95 -19.43 30.45
N GLU A 70 14.86 -20.17 30.34
CA GLU A 70 14.35 -20.95 31.47
C GLU A 70 14.95 -22.36 31.35
N ASP A 71 16.07 -22.57 32.05
CA ASP A 71 16.67 -23.88 32.27
C ASP A 71 15.56 -24.86 32.69
N LEU A 72 15.31 -25.87 31.86
CA LEU A 72 14.49 -27.02 32.23
C LEU A 72 15.24 -27.76 33.36
N VAL A 73 14.92 -27.42 34.61
CA VAL A 73 15.31 -28.17 35.82
C VAL A 73 14.33 -29.31 36.05
#